data_AF-W6ZEK4-F1
#
_entry.id   AF-W6ZEK4-F1
#
_cell.length_a   1.000
_cell.length_b   1.000
_cell.length_c   1.000
_cell.angle_alpha   90.00
_cell.angle_beta   90.00
_cell.angle_gamma   90.00
#
_symmetry.space_group_name_H-M   'P 1'
#
loop_
_entity.id
_entity.type
_entity.pdbx_description
1 polymer ?
#
loop_
_entity_poly.entity_id
_entity_poly.type
_entity_poly.pdbx_seq_one_letter_code
_entity_poly.pdbx_strand_id
1 'polypeptide(L)'
;MPTPIDRAVQQRGPFFAFAAIVAGVAAWSIWGQDIFPSQDPTGDPETWTHDQCVTWLQHRNLHPSPLATTAELLERIKANMRVSRERAPDQ
;
A
#
# COMPACT_ATOMS: atom_id res chain seq x y z
N MET A 1 -32.10 -43.42 19.59
CA MET A 1 -30.88 -43.65 18.81
C MET A 1 -30.60 -42.38 18.02
N PRO A 2 -29.41 -41.76 18.13
CA PRO A 2 -29.08 -40.58 17.33
C PRO A 2 -29.05 -40.99 15.86
N THR A 3 -29.82 -40.30 15.02
CA THR A 3 -29.82 -40.57 13.59
C THR A 3 -28.55 -40.00 12.95
N PRO A 4 -28.17 -40.46 11.74
CA PRO A 4 -27.05 -39.87 11.01
C PRO A 4 -27.20 -38.35 10.81
N ILE A 5 -28.44 -37.85 10.69
CA ILE A 5 -28.72 -36.42 10.55
C ILE A 5 -28.42 -35.64 11.84
N ASP A 6 -28.72 -36.19 13.02
CA ASP A 6 -28.45 -35.54 14.30
C ASP A 6 -26.94 -35.31 14.52
N ARG A 7 -26.11 -36.26 14.05
CA ARG A 7 -24.65 -36.11 14.12
C ARG A 7 -24.10 -35.08 13.15
N ALA A 8 -24.69 -34.97 11.96
CA ALA A 8 -24.27 -33.98 10.97
C ALA A 8 -24.59 -32.55 11.43
N VAL A 9 -25.76 -32.35 12.05
CA VAL A 9 -26.18 -31.04 12.55
C VAL A 9 -25.37 -30.62 13.79
N GLN A 10 -24.87 -31.57 14.58
CA GLN A 10 -24.07 -31.28 15.77
C GLN A 10 -22.56 -31.18 15.49
N GLN A 11 -22.15 -31.19 14.22
CA GLN A 11 -20.75 -31.22 13.83
C GLN A 11 -20.13 -29.82 13.96
N ARG A 12 -19.31 -29.62 15.00
CA ARG A 12 -18.60 -28.36 15.27
C ARG A 12 -17.31 -28.18 14.45
N GLY A 13 -16.85 -29.22 13.75
CA GLY A 13 -15.62 -29.22 12.97
C GLY A 13 -15.53 -28.08 11.92
N PRO A 14 -16.57 -27.85 11.11
CA PRO A 14 -16.56 -26.76 10.12
C PRO A 14 -16.39 -25.37 10.74
N PHE A 15 -16.98 -25.14 11.92
CA PHE A 15 -16.84 -23.87 12.63
C PHE A 15 -15.38 -23.62 13.06
N PHE A 16 -14.72 -24.61 13.65
CA PHE A 16 -13.32 -24.48 14.04
C PHE A 16 -12.37 -24.35 12.84
N ALA A 17 -12.65 -25.04 11.73
CA ALA A 17 -11.89 -24.90 10.50
C ALA A 17 -11.96 -23.46 9.96
N PHE A 18 -13.17 -22.88 9.90
CA PHE A 18 -13.36 -21.48 9.50
C PHE A 18 -12.65 -20.52 10.45
N ALA A 19 -12.84 -20.68 11.77
CA ALA A 19 -12.22 -19.82 12.76
C ALA A 19 -10.68 -19.85 12.68
N ALA A 20 -10.09 -21.03 12.45
CA ALA A 20 -8.65 -21.18 12.28
C ALA A 20 -8.13 -20.47 11.02
N ILE A 21 -8.85 -20.54 9.89
CA ILE A 21 -8.49 -19.83 8.66
C ILE A 21 -8.56 -18.31 8.89
N VAL A 22 -9.66 -17.82 9.46
CA VAL A 22 -9.83 -16.38 9.74
C VAL A 22 -8.74 -15.87 10.68
N ALA A 23 -8.46 -16.61 11.76
CA ALA A 23 -7.39 -16.24 12.70
C ALA A 23 -6.00 -16.24 12.04
N GLY A 24 -5.72 -17.22 11.17
CA GLY A 24 -4.47 -17.29 10.41
C GLY A 24 -4.30 -16.10 9.46
N VAL A 25 -5.33 -15.76 8.69
CA VAL A 25 -5.31 -14.60 7.78
C VAL A 25 -5.20 -13.29 8.54
N ALA A 26 -5.91 -13.13 9.66
CA ALA A 26 -5.83 -11.94 10.50
C ALA A 26 -4.43 -11.77 11.10
N ALA A 27 -3.84 -12.83 11.64
CA ALA A 27 -2.47 -12.80 12.16
C ALA A 27 -1.46 -12.46 11.06
N TRP A 28 -1.60 -13.06 9.87
CA TRP A 28 -0.74 -12.76 8.72
C TRP A 28 -0.88 -11.31 8.24
N SER A 29 -2.10 -10.75 8.27
CA SER A 29 -2.34 -9.38 7.84
C SER A 29 -1.63 -8.35 8.71
N ILE A 30 -1.47 -8.64 10.02
CA ILE A 30 -0.77 -7.75 10.96
C ILE A 30 0.76 -7.78 10.76
N TRP A 31 1.33 -8.93 10.38
CA TRP A 31 2.78 -9.14 10.37
C TRP A 31 3.40 -9.18 8.97
N GLY A 32 2.64 -9.58 7.96
CA GLY A 32 3.14 -9.91 6.62
C GLY A 32 2.82 -8.88 5.55
N GLN A 33 2.16 -7.77 5.88
CA GLN A 33 1.81 -6.72 4.94
C GLN A 33 2.15 -5.35 5.53
N ASP A 34 2.81 -4.50 4.74
CA ASP A 34 2.79 -3.06 4.98
C ASP A 34 1.37 -2.55 4.68
N ILE A 35 0.51 -2.52 5.70
CA ILE A 35 -0.91 -2.13 5.57
C ILE A 35 -1.05 -0.65 5.17
N PHE A 36 -0.01 0.15 5.41
CA PHE A 36 -0.01 1.57 5.10
C PHE A 36 0.82 1.84 3.85
N PRO A 37 0.27 2.60 2.87
CA PRO A 37 1.07 3.07 1.76
C PRO A 37 2.28 3.84 2.29
N SER A 38 3.43 3.70 1.62
CA SER A 38 4.60 4.50 1.92
C SER A 38 4.21 5.98 1.89
N GLN A 39 4.48 6.71 2.97
CA GLN A 39 4.20 8.14 3.01
C GLN A 39 5.06 8.86 1.98
N ASP A 40 4.49 9.90 1.35
CA ASP A 40 5.28 10.78 0.49
C ASP A 40 6.48 11.32 1.29
N PRO A 41 7.68 11.36 0.68
CA PRO A 41 8.83 11.96 1.33
C PRO A 41 8.53 13.43 1.66
N THR A 42 8.93 13.85 2.86
CA THR A 42 8.74 15.21 3.36
C THR A 42 10.04 16.01 3.28
N GLY A 43 9.95 17.35 3.23
CA GLY A 43 11.11 18.23 3.16
C GLY A 43 11.57 18.55 1.73
N ASP A 44 12.86 18.83 1.58
CA ASP A 44 13.48 19.27 0.33
C ASP A 44 13.74 18.08 -0.61
N PRO A 45 13.26 18.10 -1.88
CA PRO A 45 13.50 17.03 -2.84
C PRO A 45 14.96 16.72 -3.12
N GLU A 46 15.89 17.63 -2.82
CA GLU A 46 17.32 17.41 -3.02
C GLU A 46 17.93 16.42 -2.03
N THR A 47 17.29 16.20 -0.88
CA THR A 47 17.78 15.26 0.13
C THR A 47 17.13 13.88 0.02
N TRP A 48 16.22 13.68 -0.94
CA TRP A 48 15.48 12.43 -1.10
C TRP A 48 16.34 11.33 -1.72
N THR A 49 16.09 10.10 -1.29
CA THR A 49 16.68 8.92 -1.92
C THR A 49 16.03 8.61 -3.27
N HIS A 50 16.68 7.79 -4.08
CA HIS A 50 16.13 7.36 -5.38
C HIS A 50 14.72 6.77 -5.25
N ASP A 51 14.51 5.87 -4.29
CA ASP A 51 13.23 5.21 -4.06
C ASP A 51 12.14 6.19 -3.61
N GLN A 52 12.50 7.21 -2.83
CA GLN A 52 11.59 8.28 -2.42
C GLN A 52 11.16 9.11 -3.62
N CYS A 53 12.08 9.45 -4.52
CA CYS A 53 11.76 10.14 -5.77
C CYS A 53 10.81 9.32 -6.66
N VAL A 54 11.06 8.02 -6.80
CA VAL A 54 10.20 7.09 -7.54
C VAL A 54 8.80 7.02 -6.90
N THR A 55 8.74 6.83 -5.58
CA THR A 55 7.49 6.74 -4.82
C THR A 55 6.65 8.01 -4.99
N TRP A 56 7.25 9.20 -4.82
CA TRP A 56 6.56 10.47 -4.95
C TRP A 56 5.95 10.68 -6.35
N LEU A 57 6.68 10.26 -7.40
CA LEU A 57 6.21 10.33 -8.78
C LEU A 57 5.11 9.30 -9.06
N GLN A 58 5.22 8.08 -8.54
CA GLN A 58 4.21 7.03 -8.69
C GLN A 58 2.88 7.43 -8.01
N HIS A 59 2.94 7.96 -6.78
CA HIS A 59 1.77 8.48 -6.06
C HIS A 59 1.01 9.56 -6.83
N ARG A 60 1.70 10.32 -7.71
CA ARG A 60 1.11 11.37 -8.54
C ARG A 60 0.80 10.93 -9.97
N ASN A 61 0.85 9.62 -10.25
CA ASN A 61 0.65 9.05 -11.59
C ASN A 61 1.59 9.67 -12.64
N LEU A 62 2.80 10.07 -12.23
CA LEU A 62 3.80 10.64 -13.12
C LEU A 62 4.67 9.57 -13.79
N HIS A 63 4.46 8.28 -13.49
CA HIS A 63 5.13 7.12 -14.13
C HIS A 63 6.63 7.37 -14.43
N PRO A 64 7.50 7.28 -13.41
CA PRO A 64 8.95 7.40 -13.61
C PRO A 64 9.45 6.27 -14.52
N SER A 65 10.41 6.58 -15.39
CA SER A 65 11.11 5.55 -16.15
C SER A 65 11.96 4.70 -15.19
N PRO A 66 11.93 3.36 -15.27
CA PRO A 66 12.70 2.48 -14.39
C PRO A 66 14.22 2.58 -14.62
N LEU A 67 14.65 3.23 -15.70
CA LEU A 67 16.06 3.47 -16.03
C LEU A 67 16.51 4.91 -15.76
N ALA A 68 15.60 5.78 -15.27
CA ALA A 68 15.93 7.17 -15.00
C ALA A 68 16.93 7.29 -13.85
N THR A 69 17.89 8.20 -13.99
CA THR A 69 18.81 8.53 -12.91
C THR A 69 18.11 9.36 -11.84
N THR A 70 18.65 9.37 -10.62
CA THR A 70 18.10 10.19 -9.52
C THR A 70 18.00 11.67 -9.87
N ALA A 71 18.96 12.19 -10.63
CA ALA A 71 18.95 13.58 -11.08
C ALA A 71 17.77 13.89 -12.03
N GLU A 72 17.52 13.02 -13.00
CA GLU A 72 16.39 13.17 -13.93
C GLU A 72 15.04 13.07 -13.21
N LEU A 73 14.92 12.15 -12.25
CA LEU A 73 13.71 12.05 -11.41
C LEU A 73 13.50 13.34 -10.61
N LEU A 74 14.55 13.88 -10.01
CA LEU A 74 14.51 15.10 -9.20
C LEU A 74 14.13 16.33 -10.04
N GLU A 75 14.66 16.49 -11.25
CA GLU A 75 14.25 17.56 -12.16
C GLU A 75 12.76 17.48 -12.47
N ARG A 76 12.26 16.26 -12.71
CA ARG A 76 10.85 16.01 -13.00
C ARG A 76 9.97 16.30 -11.79
N ILE A 77 10.42 15.97 -10.58
CA ILE A 77 9.74 16.33 -9.32
C ILE A 77 9.66 17.85 -9.19
N LYS A 78 10.78 18.56 -9.36
CA LYS A 78 10.84 20.03 -9.30
C LYS A 78 9.91 20.69 -10.31
N ALA A 79 9.86 20.18 -11.54
CA ALA A 79 8.95 20.68 -12.57
C ALA A 79 7.48 20.56 -12.16
N ASN A 80 7.06 19.42 -11.60
CA ASN A 80 5.68 19.19 -11.18
C ASN A 80 5.30 19.96 -9.91
N MET A 81 6.24 20.17 -8.99
CA MET A 81 6.03 21.02 -7.82
C MET A 81 5.81 22.50 -8.18
N ARG A 82 6.53 23.01 -9.19
CA ARG A 82 6.37 24.38 -9.68
C ARG A 82 4.99 24.62 -10.29
N VAL A 83 4.52 23.72 -11.15
CA VAL A 83 3.18 23.81 -11.76
C VAL A 83 2.07 23.85 -10.71
N SER A 84 2.23 23.06 -9.62
CA SER A 84 1.25 23.06 -8.52
C SER A 84 1.17 24.41 -7.80
N ARG A 85 2.28 25.15 -7.71
CA ARG A 85 2.34 26.50 -7.13
C ARG A 85 1.73 27.56 -8.04
N GLU A 86 2.01 27.49 -9.35
CA GLU A 86 1.49 28.45 -10.34
C GLU A 86 -0.03 28.30 -10.56
N ARG A 87 -0.56 27.09 -10.39
CA ARG A 87 -2.01 26.82 -10.47
C ARG A 87 -2.81 27.30 -9.25
N ALA A 88 -2.15 27.86 -8.23
CA ALA A 88 -2.83 28.50 -7.11
C ALA A 88 -2.86 30.04 -7.24
N PRO A 89 -3.56 30.64 -8.22
CA PRO A 89 -4.09 31.98 -8.06
C PRO A 89 -5.52 31.88 -7.49
N ASP A 90 -5.72 32.55 -6.36
CA ASP A 90 -7.02 32.93 -5.79
C ASP A 90 -8.00 31.79 -5.39
N GLN A 91 -7.94 31.41 -4.11
CA GLN A 91 -9.12 31.22 -3.27
C GLN A 91 -9.05 32.17 -2.08
#